data_AF-A0A8T2PE88-F1
#
_entry.id   AF-A0A8T2PE88-F1
#
_cell.length_a   1.000
_cell.length_b   1.000
_cell.length_c   1.000
_cell.angle_alpha   90.00
_cell.angle_beta   90.00
_cell.angle_gamma   90.00
#
_symmetry.space_group_name_H-M   'P 1'
#
loop_
_entity.id
_entity.type
_entity.pdbx_description
1 polymer ?
#
loop_
_entity_poly.entity_id
_entity_poly.type
_entity_poly.pdbx_seq_one_letter_code
_entity_poly.pdbx_strand_id
1 'polypeptide(L)'
;MLMNVGDLLEDVQREDAGVTSTAVLTADGQRVASTTSLETLLSKDFQILINDITYRVHSPVRDTESSEHATQLDDLKTMVHMLHTALHLPGHHLKKEKDLLEKLDSLRQDLLPLERVKAQIEHKAESRSSWGLWGGLAALSFQGGVLAWFTWWVYSWDIMEPVTYFLTYTTSMGFLGYFILTKQDFVYPDAKDRQFLHYFYRAARRERFDVQKYNKLKEEVAAVEENLKRLRKPIQLQLPIEQIQPKH
;
A
#
# COMPACT_ATOMS: atom_id res chain seq x y z
N MET A 1 9.25 22.86 17.07
CA MET A 1 8.18 23.76 16.59
C MET A 1 8.78 25.15 16.57
N LEU A 2 9.03 25.69 15.39
CA LEU A 2 9.46 27.08 15.23
C LEU A 2 8.18 27.91 15.24
N MET A 3 8.01 28.72 16.28
CA MET A 3 6.83 29.57 16.46
C MET A 3 6.86 30.72 15.45
N ASN A 4 5.73 31.00 14.82
CA ASN A 4 5.61 32.08 13.85
C ASN A 4 4.93 33.31 14.47
N VAL A 5 5.03 34.45 13.78
CA VAL A 5 4.36 35.69 14.20
C VAL A 5 2.84 35.50 14.24
N GLY A 6 2.26 34.71 13.35
CA GLY A 6 0.84 34.34 13.38
C GLY A 6 0.44 33.63 14.68
N ASP A 7 1.23 32.63 15.10
CA ASP A 7 0.97 31.87 16.33
C ASP A 7 1.06 32.79 17.57
N LEU A 8 2.03 33.71 17.59
CA LEU A 8 2.15 34.72 18.66
C LEU A 8 0.93 35.64 18.72
N LEU A 9 0.45 36.11 17.57
CA LEU A 9 -0.73 36.98 17.50
C LEU A 9 -2.00 36.24 17.94
N GLU A 10 -2.12 34.96 17.58
CA GLU A 10 -3.20 34.08 18.00
C GLU A 10 -3.17 33.84 19.52
N ASP A 11 -1.99 33.60 20.09
CA ASP A 11 -1.81 33.45 21.53
C ASP A 11 -2.18 34.73 22.31
N VAL A 12 -1.78 35.91 21.82
CA VAL A 12 -2.15 37.21 22.43
C VAL A 12 -3.67 37.43 22.39
N GLN A 13 -4.31 37.08 21.27
CA GLN A 13 -5.76 37.21 21.12
C GLN A 13 -6.52 36.17 21.97
N ARG A 14 -5.92 35.01 22.22
CA ARG A 14 -6.47 33.96 23.09
C ARG A 14 -6.36 34.32 24.57
N GLU A 15 -5.30 35.01 24.97
CA GLU A 15 -5.07 35.41 26.37
C GLU A 15 -6.04 36.49 26.84
N ASP A 16 -6.40 37.44 25.96
CA ASP A 16 -7.36 38.51 26.28
C ASP A 16 -8.40 38.71 25.17
N ALA A 17 -9.65 38.35 25.49
CA ALA A 17 -10.81 38.51 24.59
C ALA A 17 -11.17 39.98 24.31
N GLY A 18 -10.62 40.95 25.04
CA GLY A 18 -10.72 42.39 24.76
C GLY A 18 -9.90 42.84 23.56
N VAL A 19 -9.01 41.99 23.03
CA VAL A 19 -8.13 42.29 21.91
C VAL A 19 -8.83 41.99 20.57
N THR A 20 -9.21 43.06 19.86
CA THR A 20 -9.96 43.02 18.59
C THR A 20 -9.07 43.15 17.36
N SER A 21 -7.94 43.85 17.45
CA SER A 21 -7.00 44.01 16.34
C SER A 21 -5.56 43.94 16.84
N THR A 22 -4.81 42.95 16.35
CA THR A 22 -3.37 42.82 16.59
C THR A 22 -2.59 42.79 15.27
N ALA A 23 -1.47 43.50 15.22
CA ALA A 23 -0.57 43.44 14.08
C ALA A 23 0.86 43.71 14.54
N VAL A 24 1.81 43.00 13.96
CA VAL A 24 3.24 43.29 14.12
C VAL A 24 3.72 44.19 13.00
N LEU A 25 4.40 45.26 13.36
CA LEU A 25 4.98 46.27 12.49
C LEU A 25 6.50 46.27 12.66
N THR A 26 7.23 46.54 11.60
CA THR A 26 8.68 46.77 11.66
C THR A 26 8.95 48.15 12.28
N ALA A 27 10.19 48.43 12.71
CA ALA A 27 10.60 49.76 13.18
C ALA A 27 10.19 50.92 12.23
N ASP A 28 10.11 50.65 10.93
CA ASP A 28 9.72 51.60 9.87
C ASP A 28 8.20 51.68 9.62
N GLY A 29 7.38 50.98 10.41
CA GLY A 29 5.91 51.02 10.32
C GLY A 29 5.29 50.12 9.24
N GLN A 30 6.05 49.19 8.65
CA GLN A 30 5.52 48.21 7.70
C GLN A 30 4.99 46.96 8.41
N ARG A 31 3.86 46.41 7.97
CA ARG A 31 3.30 45.16 8.53
C ARG A 31 4.18 43.96 8.20
N VAL A 32 4.47 43.16 9.21
CA VAL A 32 5.18 41.88 9.08
C VAL A 32 4.18 40.77 8.79
N ALA A 33 4.54 39.82 7.92
CA ALA A 33 3.68 38.70 7.57
C ALA A 33 3.53 37.71 8.73
N SER A 34 2.35 37.08 8.83
CA SER A 34 2.06 36.06 9.85
C SER A 34 2.93 34.79 9.72
N THR A 35 3.47 34.53 8.53
CA THR A 35 4.36 33.40 8.27
C THR A 35 5.83 33.69 8.60
N THR A 36 6.16 34.91 9.01
CA THR A 36 7.53 35.25 9.42
C THR A 36 7.86 34.50 10.72
N SER A 37 9.06 33.91 10.79
CA SER A 37 9.50 33.21 12.00
C SER A 37 9.79 34.20 13.12
N LEU A 38 9.51 33.81 14.36
CA LEU A 38 9.75 34.66 15.52
C LEU A 38 11.24 35.02 15.68
N GLU A 39 12.14 34.12 15.28
CA GLU A 39 13.59 34.38 15.31
C GLU A 39 14.01 35.53 14.39
N THR A 40 13.42 35.62 13.18
CA THR A 40 13.70 36.73 12.27
C THR A 40 13.11 38.04 12.78
N LEU A 41 11.93 38.00 13.43
CA LEU A 41 11.34 39.19 14.05
C LEU A 41 12.21 39.72 15.20
N LEU A 42 12.68 38.84 16.09
CA LEU A 42 13.52 39.18 17.24
C LEU A 42 14.94 39.63 16.85
N SER A 43 15.33 39.55 15.57
CA SER A 43 16.63 40.06 15.13
C SER A 43 16.71 41.59 15.07
N LYS A 44 15.56 42.27 15.03
CA LYS A 44 15.45 43.73 14.92
C LYS A 44 14.42 44.26 15.92
N ASP A 45 14.46 45.56 16.16
CA ASP A 45 13.39 46.23 16.88
C ASP A 45 12.10 46.21 16.05
N PHE A 46 10.98 45.96 16.72
CA PHE A 46 9.67 45.89 16.11
C PHE A 46 8.62 46.56 16.99
N GLN A 47 7.46 46.82 16.41
CA GLN A 47 6.33 47.44 17.07
C GLN A 47 5.16 46.46 17.05
N ILE A 48 4.41 46.37 18.14
CA ILE A 48 3.18 45.58 18.22
C ILE A 48 2.02 46.57 18.37
N LEU A 49 1.05 46.49 17.46
CA LEU A 49 -0.17 47.25 17.53
C LEU A 49 -1.26 46.37 18.15
N ILE A 50 -1.85 46.82 19.25
CA ILE A 50 -2.95 46.16 19.96
C ILE A 50 -4.06 47.21 20.16
N ASN A 51 -5.25 46.99 19.58
CA ASN A 51 -6.43 47.86 19.76
C ASN A 51 -6.11 49.37 19.65
N ASP A 52 -5.34 49.76 18.62
CA ASP A 52 -4.89 51.13 18.33
C ASP A 52 -3.75 51.69 19.21
N ILE A 53 -3.21 50.90 20.13
CA ILE A 53 -2.00 51.26 20.90
C ILE A 53 -0.78 50.59 20.28
N THR A 54 0.23 51.39 19.94
CA THR A 54 1.50 50.90 19.40
C THR A 54 2.55 50.79 20.50
N TYR A 55 2.98 49.55 20.77
CA TYR A 55 4.05 49.23 21.70
C TYR A 55 5.35 49.02 20.95
N ARG A 56 6.41 49.75 21.33
CA ARG A 56 7.74 49.56 20.76
C ARG A 56 8.50 48.54 21.60
N VAL A 57 8.90 47.43 20.99
CA VAL A 57 9.65 46.36 21.63
C VAL A 57 11.09 46.43 21.13
N HIS A 58 12.01 46.67 22.07
CA HIS A 58 13.43 46.60 21.80
C HIS A 58 13.90 45.16 22.00
N SER A 59 14.43 44.56 20.95
CA SER A 59 14.93 43.19 21.05
C SER A 59 16.34 43.20 21.62
N PRO A 60 16.65 42.39 22.64
CA PRO A 60 18.02 42.28 23.12
C PRO A 60 18.91 41.70 22.02
N VAL A 61 20.04 42.35 21.77
CA VAL A 61 21.08 41.81 20.88
C VAL A 61 21.50 40.47 21.46
N ARG A 62 21.29 39.39 20.70
CA ARG A 62 21.80 38.07 21.10
C ARG A 62 23.31 38.15 21.04
N ASP A 63 23.96 38.06 22.19
CA ASP A 63 25.41 37.85 22.24
C ASP A 63 25.70 36.58 21.43
N THR A 64 26.47 36.73 20.35
CA THR A 64 27.04 35.60 19.64
C THR A 64 28.04 34.95 20.57
N GLU A 65 27.58 34.00 21.38
CA GLU A 65 28.49 33.15 22.14
C GLU A 65 29.51 32.54 21.19
N SER A 66 30.78 32.53 21.61
CA SER A 66 31.92 32.03 20.85
C SER A 66 31.56 30.73 20.12
N SER A 67 31.90 30.65 18.82
CA SER A 67 31.58 29.52 17.93
C SER A 67 32.00 28.14 18.49
N GLU A 68 32.94 28.10 19.43
CA GLU A 68 33.40 26.86 20.08
C GLU A 68 32.50 26.41 21.24
N HIS A 69 31.81 27.32 21.92
CA HIS A 69 30.87 26.97 22.99
C HIS A 69 29.48 26.58 22.43
N ALA A 70 29.11 27.15 21.29
CA ALA A 70 27.87 26.80 20.59
C ALA A 70 27.85 25.33 20.15
N THR A 71 28.98 24.80 19.63
CA THR A 71 29.08 23.40 19.20
C THR A 71 28.99 22.42 20.37
N GLN A 72 29.61 22.73 21.52
CA GLN A 72 29.53 21.89 22.72
C GLN A 72 28.12 21.85 23.32
N LEU A 73 27.40 22.97 23.30
CA LEU A 73 26.01 23.04 23.77
C LEU A 73 25.05 22.29 22.84
N ASP A 74 25.25 22.37 21.53
CA ASP A 74 24.47 21.59 20.57
C ASP A 74 24.71 20.08 20.73
N ASP A 75 25.96 19.66 20.97
CA ASP A 75 26.27 18.26 21.28
C ASP A 75 25.56 17.80 22.56
N LEU A 76 25.61 18.59 23.64
CA LEU A 76 24.89 18.30 24.88
C LEU A 76 23.37 18.21 24.65
N LYS A 77 22.81 19.13 23.85
CA LYS A 77 21.40 19.13 23.48
C LYS A 77 21.03 17.88 22.68
N THR A 78 21.89 17.43 21.76
CA THR A 78 21.67 16.19 21.01
C THR A 78 21.71 14.97 21.93
N MET A 79 22.64 14.93 22.89
CA MET A 79 22.73 13.84 23.87
C MET A 79 21.51 13.79 24.78
N VAL A 80 21.07 14.94 25.30
CA VAL A 80 19.85 15.03 26.12
C VAL A 80 18.63 14.63 25.30
N HIS A 81 18.56 15.04 24.04
CA HIS A 81 17.49 14.63 23.13
C HIS A 81 17.50 13.11 22.89
N MET A 82 18.67 12.51 22.64
CA MET A 82 18.84 11.05 22.51
C MET A 82 18.42 10.30 23.78
N LEU A 83 18.78 10.82 24.95
CA LEU A 83 18.44 10.21 26.24
C LEU A 83 16.95 10.34 26.56
N HIS A 84 16.37 11.51 26.29
CA HIS A 84 14.94 11.77 26.39
C HIS A 84 14.14 10.85 25.47
N THR A 85 14.62 10.65 24.23
CA THR A 85 14.03 9.67 23.33
C THR A 85 14.18 8.27 23.90
N ALA A 86 15.38 7.81 24.29
CA ALA A 86 15.61 6.47 24.82
C ALA A 86 14.72 6.13 26.04
N LEU A 87 14.52 7.09 26.95
CA LEU A 87 13.69 6.91 28.15
C LEU A 87 12.19 6.85 27.85
N HIS A 88 11.70 7.62 26.87
CA HIS A 88 10.27 7.64 26.51
C HIS A 88 9.90 6.69 25.35
N LEU A 89 10.90 6.12 24.66
CA LEU A 89 10.75 5.20 23.53
C LEU A 89 9.87 3.97 23.82
N PRO A 90 10.04 3.21 24.92
CA PRO A 90 9.39 1.91 25.06
C PRO A 90 7.86 2.00 25.19
N GLY A 91 7.34 3.01 25.91
CA GLY A 91 5.90 3.17 26.12
C GLY A 91 5.15 3.63 24.86
N HIS A 92 5.73 4.55 24.11
CA HIS A 92 5.13 5.05 22.87
C HIS A 92 5.21 4.02 21.74
N HIS A 93 6.25 3.19 21.71
CA HIS A 93 6.43 2.15 20.70
C HIS A 93 5.45 1.01 20.87
N LEU A 94 5.24 0.56 22.12
CA LEU A 94 4.23 -0.47 22.41
C LEU A 94 2.82 -0.03 22.03
N LYS A 95 2.48 1.24 22.26
CA LYS A 95 1.19 1.80 21.82
C LYS A 95 1.09 1.81 20.29
N LYS A 96 2.11 2.33 19.61
CA LYS A 96 2.15 2.33 18.13
C LYS A 96 2.11 0.94 17.50
N GLU A 97 2.81 -0.03 18.08
CA GLU A 97 2.79 -1.42 17.61
C GLU A 97 1.38 -2.03 17.77
N LYS A 98 0.73 -1.80 18.92
CA LYS A 98 -0.65 -2.22 19.14
C LYS A 98 -1.61 -1.58 18.15
N ASP A 99 -1.52 -0.27 17.95
CA ASP A 99 -2.37 0.46 16.99
C ASP A 99 -2.16 -0.04 15.55
N LEU A 100 -0.90 -0.36 15.17
CA LEU A 100 -0.59 -0.91 13.84
C LEU A 100 -1.11 -2.34 13.68
N LEU A 101 -1.00 -3.18 14.71
CA LEU A 101 -1.56 -4.53 14.70
C LEU A 101 -3.09 -4.51 14.60
N GLU A 102 -3.76 -3.64 15.35
CA GLU A 102 -5.22 -3.51 15.29
C GLU A 102 -5.71 -3.01 13.92
N LYS A 103 -4.98 -2.06 13.32
CA LYS A 103 -5.22 -1.65 11.93
C LYS A 103 -4.97 -2.79 10.93
N LEU A 104 -3.93 -3.59 11.11
CA LEU A 104 -3.64 -4.72 10.23
C LEU A 104 -4.74 -5.79 10.33
N ASP A 105 -5.20 -6.11 11.54
CA ASP A 105 -6.24 -7.10 11.77
C ASP A 105 -7.57 -6.66 11.17
N SER A 106 -7.96 -5.39 11.33
CA SER A 106 -9.16 -4.84 10.70
C SER A 106 -9.07 -4.84 9.16
N LEU A 107 -7.93 -4.41 8.59
CA LEU A 107 -7.69 -4.47 7.14
C LEU A 107 -7.76 -5.91 6.60
N ARG A 108 -7.17 -6.89 7.32
CA ARG A 108 -7.25 -8.31 6.96
C ARG A 108 -8.67 -8.84 7.05
N GLN A 109 -9.42 -8.43 8.07
CA GLN A 109 -10.81 -8.84 8.24
C GLN A 109 -11.68 -8.38 7.07
N ASP A 110 -11.46 -7.15 6.60
CA ASP A 110 -12.13 -6.62 5.40
C ASP A 110 -11.69 -7.34 4.12
N LEU A 111 -10.45 -7.84 4.07
CA LEU A 111 -9.88 -8.51 2.89
C LEU A 111 -10.30 -9.99 2.76
N LEU A 112 -10.59 -10.67 3.88
CA LEU A 112 -11.06 -12.06 3.94
C LEU A 112 -12.26 -12.39 3.03
N PRO A 113 -13.38 -11.65 3.04
CA PRO A 113 -14.51 -11.96 2.16
C PRO A 113 -14.12 -11.87 0.68
N LEU A 114 -13.21 -10.95 0.34
CA LEU A 114 -12.78 -10.76 -1.03
C LEU A 114 -11.87 -11.89 -1.51
N GLU A 115 -10.99 -12.40 -0.65
CA GLU A 115 -10.19 -13.59 -0.93
C GLU A 115 -11.02 -14.85 -1.07
N ARG A 116 -12.09 -15.01 -0.29
CA ARG A 116 -13.01 -16.15 -0.43
C ARG A 116 -13.66 -16.18 -1.81
N VAL A 117 -14.12 -15.05 -2.33
CA VAL A 117 -14.70 -14.96 -3.67
C VAL A 117 -13.64 -15.30 -4.73
N LYS A 118 -12.41 -14.77 -4.60
CA LYS A 118 -11.30 -15.11 -5.49
C LYS A 118 -11.03 -16.62 -5.51
N ALA A 119 -10.89 -17.24 -4.35
CA ALA A 119 -10.63 -18.67 -4.20
C ALA A 119 -11.75 -19.54 -4.81
N GLN A 120 -13.02 -19.13 -4.65
CA GLN A 120 -14.14 -19.82 -5.29
C GLN A 120 -14.09 -19.75 -6.82
N ILE A 121 -13.63 -18.64 -7.40
CA ILE A 121 -13.48 -18.48 -8.85
C ILE A 121 -12.31 -19.34 -9.35
N GLU A 122 -11.18 -19.34 -8.64
CA GLU A 122 -10.01 -20.19 -8.96
C GLU A 122 -10.38 -21.67 -8.95
N HIS A 123 -11.05 -22.15 -7.90
CA HIS A 123 -11.49 -23.53 -7.77
C HIS A 123 -12.47 -23.94 -8.88
N LYS A 124 -13.40 -23.05 -9.25
CA LYS A 124 -14.33 -23.27 -10.37
C LYS A 124 -13.59 -23.33 -11.72
N ALA A 125 -12.58 -22.50 -11.92
CA ALA A 125 -11.79 -22.47 -13.15
C ALA A 125 -10.91 -23.73 -13.30
N GLU A 126 -10.30 -24.18 -12.21
CA GLU A 126 -9.49 -25.39 -12.18
C GLU A 126 -10.31 -26.64 -12.51
N SER A 127 -11.49 -26.77 -11.89
CA SER A 127 -12.42 -27.89 -12.14
C SER A 127 -12.88 -27.96 -13.60
N ARG A 128 -13.11 -26.81 -14.24
CA ARG A 128 -13.50 -26.74 -15.67
C ARG A 128 -12.36 -27.09 -16.60
N SER A 129 -11.13 -26.71 -16.25
CA SER A 129 -9.92 -27.05 -17.01
C SER A 129 -9.74 -28.57 -17.11
N SER A 130 -10.01 -29.29 -16.02
CA SER A 130 -9.86 -30.74 -15.95
C SER A 130 -11.01 -31.49 -16.63
N TRP A 131 -12.21 -30.91 -16.72
CA TRP A 131 -13.37 -31.56 -17.35
C TRP A 131 -13.15 -31.81 -18.85
N GLY A 132 -12.53 -30.86 -19.56
CA GLY A 132 -12.16 -31.05 -20.98
C GLY A 132 -11.14 -32.17 -21.18
N LEU A 133 -10.17 -32.30 -20.26
CA LEU A 133 -9.16 -33.35 -20.30
C LEU A 133 -9.76 -34.73 -20.02
N TRP A 134 -10.61 -34.83 -19.01
CA TRP A 134 -11.35 -36.06 -18.69
C TRP A 134 -12.33 -36.44 -19.81
N GLY A 135 -12.97 -35.46 -20.45
CA GLY A 135 -13.81 -35.67 -21.63
C GLY A 135 -13.02 -36.22 -22.82
N GLY A 136 -11.85 -35.65 -23.10
CA GLY A 136 -10.94 -36.14 -24.14
C GLY A 136 -10.42 -37.57 -23.85
N LEU A 137 -10.06 -37.84 -22.60
CA LEU A 137 -9.63 -39.18 -22.17
C LEU A 137 -10.77 -40.20 -22.31
N ALA A 138 -11.99 -39.87 -21.89
CA ALA A 138 -13.15 -40.74 -22.03
C ALA A 138 -13.50 -41.02 -23.51
N ALA A 139 -13.41 -40.01 -24.37
CA ALA A 139 -13.63 -40.16 -25.81
C ALA A 139 -12.59 -41.09 -26.45
N LEU A 140 -11.31 -40.95 -26.08
CA LEU A 140 -10.24 -41.84 -26.56
C LEU A 140 -10.41 -43.28 -26.06
N SER A 141 -10.81 -43.46 -24.80
CA SER A 141 -11.12 -44.79 -24.25
C SER A 141 -12.31 -45.43 -24.96
N PHE A 142 -13.37 -44.66 -25.24
CA PHE A 142 -14.51 -45.13 -26.02
C PHE A 142 -14.11 -45.50 -27.44
N GLN A 143 -13.29 -44.68 -28.11
CA GLN A 143 -12.76 -44.94 -29.44
C GLN A 143 -12.01 -46.28 -29.48
N GLY A 144 -11.13 -46.53 -28.51
CA GLY A 144 -10.39 -47.79 -28.39
C GLY A 144 -11.30 -49.01 -28.14
N GLY A 145 -12.29 -48.86 -27.27
CA GLY A 145 -13.25 -49.93 -26.96
C GLY A 145 -14.14 -50.31 -28.14
N VAL A 146 -14.63 -49.32 -28.90
CA VAL A 146 -15.42 -49.54 -30.11
C VAL A 146 -14.61 -50.28 -31.17
N LEU A 147 -13.37 -49.85 -31.41
CA LEU A 147 -12.49 -50.54 -32.35
C LEU A 147 -12.22 -51.99 -31.92
N ALA A 148 -11.89 -52.22 -30.65
CA ALA A 148 -11.66 -53.55 -30.09
C ALA A 148 -12.87 -54.47 -30.27
N TRP A 149 -14.08 -53.97 -29.99
CA TRP A 149 -15.32 -54.71 -30.18
C TRP A 149 -15.53 -55.11 -31.66
N PHE A 150 -15.38 -54.16 -32.59
CA PHE A 150 -15.52 -54.44 -34.02
C PHE A 150 -14.49 -55.44 -34.54
N THR A 151 -13.24 -55.37 -34.08
CA THR A 151 -12.16 -56.28 -34.52
C THR A 151 -12.29 -57.71 -34.01
N TRP A 152 -12.94 -57.93 -32.86
CA TRP A 152 -13.08 -59.28 -32.28
C TRP A 152 -14.41 -59.96 -32.59
N TRP A 153 -15.50 -59.21 -32.75
CA TRP A 153 -16.84 -59.79 -32.87
C TRP A 153 -17.46 -59.69 -34.27
N VAL A 154 -17.09 -58.71 -35.10
CA VAL A 154 -17.88 -58.36 -36.30
C VAL A 154 -17.07 -58.41 -37.59
N TYR A 155 -15.82 -57.92 -37.60
CA TYR A 155 -15.02 -57.81 -38.82
C TYR A 155 -13.59 -58.32 -38.62
N SER A 156 -13.04 -59.01 -39.63
CA SER A 156 -11.60 -59.34 -39.69
C SER A 156 -10.75 -58.07 -39.79
N TRP A 157 -9.54 -58.14 -39.25
CA TRP A 157 -8.57 -57.04 -39.17
C TRP A 157 -8.29 -56.36 -40.53
N ASP A 158 -8.32 -57.12 -41.62
CA ASP A 158 -8.09 -56.66 -43.00
C ASP A 158 -9.10 -55.60 -43.49
N ILE A 159 -10.33 -55.60 -42.97
CA ILE A 159 -11.35 -54.60 -43.31
C ILE A 159 -11.23 -53.35 -42.42
N MET A 160 -10.70 -53.50 -41.20
CA MET A 160 -10.60 -52.44 -40.20
C MET A 160 -9.35 -51.58 -40.35
N GLU A 161 -8.30 -52.07 -41.01
CA GLU A 161 -7.04 -51.36 -41.25
C GLU A 161 -7.27 -49.93 -41.81
N PRO A 162 -7.92 -49.72 -42.98
CA PRO A 162 -8.12 -48.36 -43.51
C PRO A 162 -8.99 -47.49 -42.61
N VAL A 163 -9.98 -48.07 -41.93
CA VAL A 163 -10.90 -47.35 -41.04
C VAL A 163 -10.15 -46.76 -39.83
N THR A 164 -9.24 -47.52 -39.23
CA THR A 164 -8.43 -47.05 -38.10
C THR A 164 -7.45 -45.94 -38.51
N TYR A 165 -6.89 -45.99 -39.72
CA TYR A 165 -6.06 -44.91 -40.25
C TYR A 165 -6.83 -43.61 -40.41
N PHE A 166 -8.00 -43.64 -41.06
CA PHE A 166 -8.84 -42.46 -41.23
C PHE A 166 -9.31 -41.90 -39.88
N LEU A 167 -9.65 -42.76 -38.93
CA LEU A 167 -10.09 -42.35 -37.61
C LEU A 167 -8.95 -41.67 -36.83
N THR A 168 -7.75 -42.24 -36.84
CA THR A 168 -6.57 -41.66 -36.17
C THR A 168 -6.18 -40.32 -36.80
N TYR A 169 -6.22 -40.23 -38.13
CA TYR A 169 -5.96 -38.98 -38.84
C TYR A 169 -7.00 -37.92 -38.52
N THR A 170 -8.29 -38.29 -38.48
CA THR A 170 -9.40 -37.38 -38.13
C THR A 170 -9.30 -36.90 -36.69
N THR A 171 -9.01 -37.80 -35.74
CA THR A 171 -8.80 -37.44 -34.34
C THR A 171 -7.60 -36.50 -34.19
N SER A 172 -6.47 -36.78 -34.86
CA SER A 172 -5.28 -35.92 -34.85
C SER A 172 -5.55 -34.54 -35.45
N MET A 173 -6.27 -34.49 -36.59
CA MET A 173 -6.71 -33.26 -37.23
C MET A 173 -7.66 -32.47 -36.32
N GLY A 174 -8.55 -33.15 -35.61
CA GLY A 174 -9.45 -32.56 -34.62
C GLY A 174 -8.70 -31.96 -33.42
N PHE A 175 -7.69 -32.67 -32.89
CA PHE A 175 -6.81 -32.14 -31.85
C PHE A 175 -6.04 -30.89 -32.30
N LEU A 176 -5.46 -30.93 -33.51
CA LEU A 176 -4.77 -29.77 -34.10
C LEU A 176 -5.73 -28.61 -34.36
N GLY A 177 -6.91 -28.88 -34.91
CA GLY A 177 -7.95 -27.87 -35.16
C GLY A 177 -8.46 -27.24 -33.86
N TYR A 178 -8.72 -28.05 -32.84
CA TYR A 178 -9.08 -27.57 -31.50
C TYR A 178 -7.97 -26.71 -30.90
N PHE A 179 -6.71 -27.14 -31.02
CA PHE A 179 -5.55 -26.40 -30.54
C PHE A 179 -5.40 -25.03 -31.23
N ILE A 180 -5.55 -24.98 -32.56
CA ILE A 180 -5.50 -23.74 -33.35
C ILE A 180 -6.67 -22.81 -33.00
N LEU A 181 -7.88 -23.34 -32.89
CA LEU A 181 -9.09 -22.56 -32.61
C LEU A 181 -9.09 -22.01 -31.18
N THR A 182 -8.63 -22.80 -30.23
CA THR A 182 -8.56 -22.43 -28.82
C THR A 182 -7.34 -21.51 -28.56
N LYS A 183 -6.35 -21.46 -29.46
CA LYS A 183 -5.07 -20.71 -29.31
C LYS A 183 -4.47 -20.87 -27.91
N GLN A 184 -4.60 -22.07 -27.37
CA GLN A 184 -4.27 -22.35 -25.98
C GLN A 184 -3.28 -23.50 -26.02
N ASP A 185 -2.01 -23.11 -26.20
CA ASP A 185 -0.90 -23.98 -25.87
C ASP A 185 -1.13 -24.56 -24.48
N PHE A 186 -0.99 -25.88 -24.37
CA PHE A 186 -1.25 -26.66 -23.16
C PHE A 186 -0.29 -26.35 -22.00
N VAL A 187 0.58 -25.36 -22.21
CA VAL A 187 1.39 -24.69 -21.21
C VAL A 187 0.98 -23.23 -21.32
N TYR A 188 0.47 -22.61 -20.25
CA TYR A 188 1.01 -21.33 -19.77
C TYR A 188 0.12 -20.77 -18.65
N PRO A 189 0.65 -20.60 -17.43
CA PRO A 189 -0.04 -19.88 -16.35
C PRO A 189 -0.50 -18.46 -16.79
N ASP A 190 0.22 -17.79 -17.69
CA ASP A 190 -0.08 -16.42 -18.15
C ASP A 190 -1.39 -16.28 -18.97
N ALA A 191 -1.73 -17.28 -19.80
CA ALA A 191 -2.97 -17.23 -20.57
C ALA A 191 -4.19 -17.50 -19.68
N LYS A 192 -4.02 -18.37 -18.67
CA LYS A 192 -5.02 -18.59 -17.62
C LYS A 192 -5.22 -17.33 -16.78
N ASP A 193 -4.16 -16.62 -16.44
CA ASP A 193 -4.25 -15.36 -15.69
C ASP A 193 -5.04 -14.30 -16.45
N ARG A 194 -4.85 -14.18 -17.78
CA ARG A 194 -5.61 -13.20 -18.57
C ARG A 194 -7.10 -13.54 -18.68
N GLN A 195 -7.44 -14.81 -18.91
CA GLN A 195 -8.84 -15.26 -18.91
C GLN A 195 -9.45 -15.16 -17.51
N PHE A 196 -8.70 -15.56 -16.47
CA PHE A 196 -9.10 -15.43 -15.08
C PHE A 196 -9.37 -13.97 -14.72
N LEU A 197 -8.48 -13.05 -15.08
CA LEU A 197 -8.64 -11.62 -14.84
C LEU A 197 -9.91 -11.09 -15.55
N HIS A 198 -10.14 -11.52 -16.80
CA HIS A 198 -11.33 -11.10 -17.55
C HIS A 198 -12.64 -11.67 -16.95
N TYR A 199 -12.63 -12.91 -16.46
CA TYR A 199 -13.75 -13.52 -15.74
C TYR A 199 -13.93 -12.90 -14.35
N PHE A 200 -12.85 -12.60 -13.66
CA PHE A 200 -12.81 -11.96 -12.35
C PHE A 200 -13.40 -10.55 -12.43
N TYR A 201 -12.98 -9.70 -13.37
CA TYR A 201 -13.58 -8.38 -13.56
C TYR A 201 -15.05 -8.45 -13.96
N ARG A 202 -15.46 -9.46 -14.75
CA ARG A 202 -16.86 -9.66 -15.13
C ARG A 202 -17.72 -10.14 -13.96
N ALA A 203 -17.19 -11.02 -13.12
CA ALA A 203 -17.83 -11.50 -11.89
C ALA A 203 -17.90 -10.37 -10.84
N ALA A 204 -16.81 -9.62 -10.68
CA ALA A 204 -16.72 -8.46 -9.81
C ALA A 204 -17.74 -7.38 -10.18
N ARG A 205 -17.93 -7.11 -11.49
CA ARG A 205 -19.00 -6.22 -11.96
C ARG A 205 -20.41 -6.72 -11.64
N ARG A 206 -20.65 -8.03 -11.60
CA ARG A 206 -21.97 -8.60 -11.27
C ARG A 206 -22.26 -8.52 -9.77
N GLU A 207 -21.27 -8.79 -8.93
CA GLU A 207 -21.40 -8.73 -7.46
C GLU A 207 -21.17 -7.33 -6.87
N ARG A 208 -20.94 -6.30 -7.71
CA ARG A 208 -20.52 -4.95 -7.29
C ARG A 208 -19.27 -4.96 -6.40
N PHE A 209 -18.38 -5.90 -6.64
CA PHE A 209 -17.09 -5.99 -5.98
C PHE A 209 -16.17 -4.90 -6.53
N ASP A 210 -15.73 -4.01 -5.65
CA ASP A 210 -14.80 -2.94 -6.01
C ASP A 210 -13.36 -3.47 -6.00
N VAL A 211 -12.87 -3.83 -7.18
CA VAL A 211 -11.50 -4.31 -7.40
C VAL A 211 -10.48 -3.22 -7.05
N GLN A 212 -10.82 -1.94 -7.20
CA GLN A 212 -9.92 -0.85 -6.81
C GLN A 212 -9.82 -0.78 -5.29
N LYS A 213 -10.93 -0.94 -4.57
CA LYS A 213 -10.93 -1.04 -3.11
C LYS A 213 -10.08 -2.23 -2.63
N TYR A 214 -10.19 -3.40 -3.28
CA TYR A 214 -9.37 -4.57 -2.95
C TYR A 214 -7.87 -4.30 -3.11
N ASN A 215 -7.46 -3.72 -4.25
CA ASN A 215 -6.06 -3.44 -4.51
C ASN A 215 -5.50 -2.40 -3.53
N LYS A 216 -6.27 -1.35 -3.23
CA LYS A 216 -5.91 -0.36 -2.20
C LYS A 216 -5.76 -1.00 -0.83
N LEU A 217 -6.71 -1.83 -0.43
CA LEU A 217 -6.67 -2.55 0.85
C LEU A 217 -5.44 -3.46 0.95
N LYS A 218 -5.10 -4.15 -0.14
CA LYS A 218 -3.92 -5.02 -0.21
C LYS A 218 -2.61 -4.22 -0.12
N GLU A 219 -2.56 -3.07 -0.78
CA GLU A 219 -1.42 -2.14 -0.73
C GLU A 219 -1.26 -1.53 0.66
N GLU A 220 -2.36 -1.15 1.32
CA GLU A 220 -2.39 -0.68 2.71
C GLU A 220 -1.91 -1.75 3.69
N VAL A 221 -2.38 -3.01 3.54
CA VAL A 221 -1.89 -4.14 4.35
C VAL A 221 -0.39 -4.33 4.17
N ALA A 222 0.11 -4.32 2.91
CA ALA A 222 1.53 -4.46 2.63
C ALA A 222 2.36 -3.32 3.25
N ALA A 223 1.88 -2.08 3.17
CA ALA A 223 2.52 -0.93 3.77
C ALA A 223 2.55 -1.01 5.31
N VAL A 224 1.45 -1.42 5.94
CA VAL A 224 1.37 -1.61 7.41
C VAL A 224 2.28 -2.75 7.86
N GLU A 225 2.30 -3.87 7.15
CA GLU A 225 3.22 -4.99 7.42
C GLU A 225 4.69 -4.58 7.30
N GLU A 226 5.03 -3.79 6.28
CA GLU A 226 6.37 -3.26 6.11
C GLU A 226 6.75 -2.32 7.26
N ASN A 227 5.86 -1.41 7.65
CA ASN A 227 6.06 -0.51 8.78
C ASN A 227 6.23 -1.28 10.10
N LEU A 228 5.47 -2.34 10.32
CA LEU A 228 5.58 -3.21 11.50
C LEU A 228 6.91 -3.97 11.49
N LYS A 229 7.32 -4.51 10.33
CA LYS A 229 8.63 -5.16 10.17
C LYS A 229 9.78 -4.19 10.41
N ARG A 230 9.66 -2.95 9.94
CA ARG A 230 10.63 -1.86 10.19
C ARG A 230 10.64 -1.43 11.66
N LEU A 231 9.52 -1.48 12.38
CA LEU A 231 9.44 -1.18 13.81
C LEU A 231 10.04 -2.30 14.67
N ARG A 232 9.84 -3.57 14.29
CA ARG A 232 10.34 -4.74 15.02
C ARG A 232 11.87 -4.87 14.98
N LYS A 233 12.51 -4.50 13.87
CA LYS A 233 13.98 -4.53 13.70
C LYS A 233 14.76 -3.69 14.74
N PRO A 234 14.49 -2.38 14.93
CA PRO A 234 15.20 -1.56 15.91
C PRO A 234 14.84 -1.91 17.36
N ILE A 235 13.63 -2.44 17.62
CA ILE A 235 13.26 -2.94 18.96
C ILE A 235 14.12 -4.15 19.35
N GLN A 236 14.39 -5.07 18.42
CA GLN A 236 15.27 -6.22 18.66
C GLN A 236 16.74 -5.83 18.82
N LEU A 237 17.17 -4.72 18.19
CA LEU A 237 18.57 -4.29 18.16
C LEU A 237 18.89 -3.14 19.13
N GLN A 238 17.90 -2.59 19.85
CA GLN A 238 18.02 -1.38 20.70
C GLN A 238 18.69 -0.19 20.00
N LEU A 239 18.54 -0.08 18.67
CA LEU A 239 19.13 1.01 17.89
C LEU A 239 18.19 2.23 17.86
N PRO A 240 18.72 3.46 17.86
CA PRO A 240 17.94 4.66 17.60
C PRO A 240 17.20 4.51 16.27
N ILE A 241 15.88 4.67 16.27
CA ILE A 241 15.05 4.53 15.08
C ILE A 241 15.37 5.66 14.11
N GLU A 242 15.84 5.33 12.91
CA GLU A 242 15.85 6.27 11.77
C GLU A 242 14.43 6.81 11.58
N GLN A 243 14.29 8.14 11.68
CA GLN A 243 13.01 8.83 11.63
C GLN A 243 12.13 8.30 10.49
N ILE A 244 10.97 7.78 10.87
CA ILE A 244 9.91 7.37 9.96
C ILE A 244 9.35 8.63 9.31
N GLN A 245 9.97 9.11 8.22
CA GLN A 245 9.31 10.04 7.31
C GLN A 245 8.55 9.24 6.26
N PRO A 246 7.25 9.52 6.04
CA PRO A 246 6.55 8.97 4.90
C PRO A 246 7.24 9.46 3.62
N LYS A 247 7.62 8.52 2.74
CA LYS A 247 8.02 8.88 1.38
C LYS A 247 6.81 9.57 0.74
N HIS A 248 6.96 10.86 0.48
CA HIS A 248 5.96 11.70 -0.14
C HIS A 248 5.87 11.45 -1.65
#